data_AF-A0A2E6N6A8-F1
#
_entry.id   AF-A0A2E6N6A8-F1
#
_cell.length_a   1.000
_cell.length_b   1.000
_cell.length_c   1.000
_cell.angle_alpha   90.00
_cell.angle_beta   90.00
_cell.angle_gamma   90.00
#
_symmetry.space_group_name_H-M   'P 1'
#
loop_
_entity.id
_entity.type
_entity.pdbx_description
1 polymer ?
#
loop_
_entity_poly.entity_id
_entity_poly.type
_entity_poly.pdbx_seq_one_letter_code
_entity_poly.pdbx_strand_id
1 'polypeptide(L)'
;MTPPKELTYKDLVFLKKLEALIYERMNKMPEGSYTTAMFKKGLDKIAQKVGEEAVETVIASKNKGTKETIEEASDLLFHLMLLLAKKDIPLHKVVKTLRKRHKKGDHKHIGE
;
A
#
# COMPACT_ATOMS: atom_id res chain seq x y z
N MET A 1 26.29 13.18 -6.08
CA MET A 1 25.28 12.29 -5.49
C MET A 1 25.01 11.18 -6.48
N THR A 2 25.13 9.91 -6.08
CA THR A 2 24.70 8.77 -6.91
C THR A 2 23.18 8.89 -7.11
N PRO A 3 22.65 8.73 -8.33
CA PRO A 3 21.21 8.69 -8.51
C PRO A 3 20.60 7.60 -7.60
N PRO A 4 19.46 7.87 -6.96
CA PRO A 4 18.79 6.86 -6.14
C PRO A 4 18.53 5.63 -7.02
N LYS A 5 18.77 4.44 -6.47
CA LYS A 5 18.47 3.19 -7.18
C LYS A 5 17.00 3.21 -7.60
N GLU A 6 16.76 3.02 -8.89
CA GLU A 6 15.41 3.00 -9.45
C GLU A 6 14.67 1.72 -9.04
N LEU A 7 13.33 1.81 -9.03
CA LEU A 7 12.47 0.63 -8.93
C LEU A 7 12.81 -0.35 -10.06
N THR A 8 13.11 -1.59 -9.70
CA THR A 8 13.41 -2.63 -10.67
C THR A 8 12.14 -3.42 -11.03
N TYR A 9 12.20 -4.15 -12.14
CA TYR A 9 11.15 -5.10 -12.49
C TYR A 9 10.91 -6.16 -11.38
N LYS A 10 11.97 -6.56 -10.66
CA LYS A 10 11.86 -7.52 -9.55
C LYS A 10 11.01 -6.96 -8.41
N ASP A 11 11.16 -5.67 -8.10
CA ASP A 11 10.38 -5.00 -7.03
C ASP A 11 8.89 -4.94 -7.39
N LEU A 12 8.57 -4.65 -8.66
CA LEU A 12 7.19 -4.66 -9.15
C LEU A 12 6.58 -6.07 -9.12
N VAL A 13 7.37 -7.09 -9.49
CA VAL A 13 6.95 -8.50 -9.39
C VAL A 13 6.71 -8.89 -7.94
N PHE A 14 7.48 -8.37 -6.99
CA PHE A 14 7.26 -8.63 -5.57
C PHE A 14 5.91 -8.10 -5.10
N LEU A 15 5.53 -6.86 -5.45
CA LEU A 15 4.21 -6.32 -5.10
C LEU A 15 3.05 -7.17 -5.66
N LYS A 16 3.19 -7.67 -6.89
CA LYS A 16 2.22 -8.61 -7.49
C LYS A 16 2.13 -9.91 -6.69
N LYS A 17 3.26 -10.49 -6.28
CA LYS A 17 3.29 -11.70 -5.45
C LYS A 17 2.70 -11.47 -4.08
N LEU A 18 2.95 -10.30 -3.48
CA LEU A 18 2.39 -9.91 -2.19
C LEU A 18 0.86 -9.79 -2.25
N GLU A 19 0.31 -9.15 -3.29
CA GLU A 19 -1.14 -9.11 -3.52
C GLU A 19 -1.73 -10.52 -3.64
N ALA A 20 -1.13 -11.39 -4.46
CA ALA A 20 -1.59 -12.76 -4.63
C ALA A 20 -1.57 -13.55 -3.31
N LEU A 21 -0.51 -13.39 -2.51
CA LEU A 21 -0.39 -14.01 -1.18
C LEU A 21 -1.47 -13.49 -0.22
N ILE A 22 -1.79 -12.20 -0.25
CA ILE A 22 -2.85 -11.62 0.57
C ILE A 22 -4.20 -12.26 0.23
N TYR A 23 -4.55 -12.36 -1.06
CA TYR A 23 -5.78 -13.03 -1.50
C TYR A 23 -5.79 -14.52 -1.14
N GLU A 24 -4.67 -15.22 -1.32
CA GLU A 24 -4.53 -16.62 -0.92
C GLU A 24 -4.81 -16.80 0.58
N ARG A 25 -4.22 -15.96 1.43
CA ARG A 25 -4.40 -16.03 2.88
C ARG A 25 -5.79 -15.61 3.33
N MET A 26 -6.43 -14.67 2.62
CA MET A 26 -7.84 -14.33 2.85
C MET A 26 -8.76 -15.53 2.60
N ASN A 27 -8.45 -16.35 1.60
CA ASN A 27 -9.25 -17.52 1.25
C ASN A 27 -8.94 -18.74 2.13
N LYS A 28 -7.65 -19.03 2.36
CA LYS A 28 -7.21 -20.23 3.09
C LYS A 28 -7.22 -20.06 4.61
N MET A 29 -7.16 -18.82 5.11
CA MET A 29 -7.14 -18.49 6.54
C MET A 29 -6.15 -19.33 7.37
N PRO A 30 -4.85 -19.43 6.98
CA PRO A 30 -3.88 -20.23 7.71
C PRO A 30 -3.73 -19.78 9.16
N GLU A 31 -3.61 -20.73 10.08
CA GLU A 31 -3.39 -20.44 11.50
C GLU A 31 -2.07 -19.71 11.76
N GLY A 32 -2.04 -18.90 12.82
CA GLY A 32 -0.85 -18.11 13.22
C GLY A 32 -0.49 -16.94 12.29
N SER A 33 -1.15 -16.77 11.15
CA SER A 33 -0.85 -15.69 10.21
C SER A 33 -1.46 -14.34 10.64
N TYR A 34 -0.65 -13.28 10.62
CA TYR A 34 -1.11 -11.90 10.86
C TYR A 34 -2.29 -11.51 9.95
N THR A 35 -2.20 -11.83 8.65
CA THR A 35 -3.27 -11.51 7.69
C THR A 35 -4.57 -12.25 8.03
N THR A 36 -4.49 -13.50 8.52
CA THR A 36 -5.67 -14.23 8.99
C THR A 36 -6.30 -13.52 10.19
N ALA A 37 -5.50 -13.10 11.16
CA ALA A 37 -5.99 -12.35 12.32
C ALA A 37 -6.68 -11.04 11.90
N MET A 38 -6.11 -10.30 10.96
CA MET A 38 -6.70 -9.06 10.43
C MET A 38 -8.03 -9.33 9.71
N PHE A 39 -8.08 -10.34 8.84
CA PHE A 39 -9.32 -10.67 8.11
C PHE A 39 -10.43 -11.19 9.03
N LYS A 40 -10.08 -11.94 10.09
CA LYS A 40 -11.02 -12.37 11.14
C LYS A 40 -11.57 -11.18 11.95
N LYS A 41 -10.74 -10.18 12.25
CA LYS A 41 -11.16 -8.94 12.92
C LYS A 41 -12.01 -8.01 12.05
N GLY A 42 -12.04 -8.23 10.74
CA GLY A 42 -12.95 -7.56 9.82
C GLY A 42 -12.46 -6.21 9.30
N LEU A 43 -13.33 -5.55 8.54
CA LEU A 43 -13.00 -4.34 7.77
C LEU A 43 -12.58 -3.18 8.67
N ASP A 44 -13.28 -2.96 9.78
CA ASP A 44 -13.05 -1.82 10.66
C ASP A 44 -11.64 -1.87 11.26
N LYS A 45 -11.17 -3.05 11.67
CA LYS A 45 -9.81 -3.19 12.20
C LYS A 45 -8.74 -2.95 11.13
N ILE A 46 -8.99 -3.40 9.90
CA ILE A 46 -8.09 -3.16 8.77
C ILE A 46 -8.03 -1.67 8.45
N ALA A 47 -9.18 -0.99 8.39
CA ALA A 47 -9.25 0.45 8.15
C ALA A 47 -8.58 1.26 9.27
N GLN A 48 -8.76 0.84 10.53
CA GLN A 48 -8.07 1.45 11.66
C GLN A 48 -6.54 1.41 11.47
N LYS A 49 -5.98 0.24 11.11
CA LYS A 49 -4.54 0.14 10.86
C LYS A 49 -4.08 1.05 9.72
N VAL A 50 -4.82 1.14 8.62
CA VAL A 50 -4.49 2.10 7.54
C VAL A 50 -4.40 3.53 8.07
N GLY A 51 -5.32 3.95 8.94
CA GLY A 51 -5.28 5.28 9.55
C GLY A 51 -4.11 5.48 10.51
N GLU A 52 -3.81 4.47 11.34
CA GLU A 52 -2.68 4.43 12.27
C GLU A 52 -1.36 4.62 11.52
N GLU A 53 -1.09 3.77 10.53
CA GLU A 53 0.15 3.82 9.74
C GLU A 53 0.30 5.12 8.95
N ALA A 54 -0.81 5.72 8.51
CA ALA A 54 -0.78 7.00 7.82
C ALA A 54 -0.32 8.13 8.74
N VAL A 55 -0.79 8.15 10.00
CA VAL A 55 -0.36 9.12 11.00
C VAL A 55 1.09 8.87 11.41
N GLU A 56 1.46 7.60 11.61
CA GLU A 56 2.82 7.20 11.96
C GLU A 56 3.83 7.57 10.86
N THR A 57 3.48 7.36 9.58
CA THR A 57 4.28 7.80 8.44
C THR A 57 4.54 9.31 8.45
N VAL A 58 3.50 10.11 8.72
CA VAL A 58 3.64 11.58 8.81
C VAL A 58 4.57 11.96 9.97
N ILE A 59 4.38 11.36 11.14
CA ILE A 59 5.22 11.62 12.32
C ILE A 59 6.66 11.21 12.05
N ALA A 60 6.90 10.03 11.48
CA ALA A 60 8.23 9.52 11.19
C ALA A 60 8.98 10.43 10.21
N SER A 61 8.29 10.89 9.16
CA SER A 61 8.84 11.81 8.16
C SER A 61 9.29 13.15 8.72
N LYS A 62 8.67 13.60 9.82
CA LYS A 62 9.00 14.88 10.47
C LYS A 62 10.01 14.73 11.59
N ASN A 63 9.93 13.64 12.36
CA ASN A 63 10.52 13.57 13.69
C ASN A 63 11.47 12.39 13.91
N LYS A 64 11.41 11.32 13.10
CA LYS A 64 12.17 10.07 13.35
C LYS A 64 13.29 9.84 12.33
N GLY A 65 13.10 10.27 11.08
CA GLY A 65 14.11 10.19 10.03
C GLY A 65 13.78 9.18 8.93
N THR A 66 14.71 9.01 7.99
CA THR A 66 14.47 8.28 6.74
C THR A 66 14.16 6.80 6.96
N LYS A 67 14.84 6.14 7.89
CA LYS A 67 14.66 4.69 8.12
C LYS A 67 13.25 4.40 8.61
N GLU A 68 12.82 5.10 9.65
CA GLU A 68 11.50 4.96 10.25
C GLU A 68 10.43 5.35 9.24
N THR A 69 10.65 6.42 8.46
CA THR A 69 9.70 6.78 7.38
C THR A 69 9.50 5.65 6.37
N ILE A 70 10.56 4.93 6.01
CA ILE A 70 10.48 3.77 5.10
C ILE A 70 9.70 2.63 5.76
N GLU A 71 9.91 2.38 7.06
CA GLU A 71 9.20 1.35 7.81
C GLU A 71 7.69 1.64 7.87
N GLU A 72 7.29 2.82 8.37
CA GLU A 72 5.85 3.17 8.48
C GLU A 72 5.16 3.26 7.10
N ALA A 73 5.87 3.76 6.07
CA ALA A 73 5.32 3.81 4.71
C ALA A 73 5.14 2.40 4.11
N SER A 74 6.00 1.46 4.50
CA SER A 74 5.86 0.05 4.09
C SER A 74 4.64 -0.59 4.74
N ASP A 75 4.42 -0.33 6.04
CA ASP A 75 3.25 -0.82 6.77
C ASP A 75 1.96 -0.19 6.25
N LEU A 76 1.96 1.11 5.94
CA LEU A 76 0.84 1.79 5.28
C LEU A 76 0.47 1.13 3.95
N LEU A 77 1.46 0.85 3.09
CA LEU A 77 1.22 0.22 1.79
C LEU A 77 0.66 -1.19 1.97
N PHE A 78 1.22 -1.98 2.89
CA PHE A 78 0.76 -3.33 3.18
C PHE A 78 -0.69 -3.34 3.71
N HIS A 79 -1.00 -2.46 4.66
CA HIS A 79 -2.34 -2.34 5.21
C HIS A 79 -3.37 -1.80 4.20
N LEU A 80 -2.96 -0.91 3.30
CA LEU A 80 -3.78 -0.49 2.18
C LEU A 80 -4.09 -1.67 1.24
N MET A 81 -3.11 -2.53 0.94
CA MET A 81 -3.33 -3.73 0.12
C MET A 81 -4.31 -4.71 0.79
N LEU A 82 -4.23 -4.88 2.13
CA LEU A 82 -5.21 -5.67 2.88
C LEU A 82 -6.63 -5.09 2.80
N LEU A 83 -6.77 -3.77 2.95
CA LEU A 83 -8.05 -3.07 2.85
C LEU A 83 -8.67 -3.26 1.46
N LEU A 84 -7.87 -3.06 0.42
CA LEU A 84 -8.26 -3.24 -0.97
C LEU A 84 -8.71 -4.68 -1.25
N ALA A 85 -7.94 -5.68 -0.81
CA ALA A 85 -8.31 -7.10 -0.94
C ALA A 85 -9.62 -7.43 -0.21
N LYS A 86 -9.82 -6.94 1.03
CA LYS A 86 -11.06 -7.13 1.79
C LYS A 86 -12.28 -6.52 1.10
N LYS A 87 -12.08 -5.51 0.25
CA LYS A 87 -13.13 -4.86 -0.55
C LYS A 87 -13.25 -5.42 -1.97
N ASP A 88 -12.51 -6.47 -2.31
CA ASP A 88 -12.39 -7.04 -3.65
C ASP A 88 -11.99 -5.99 -4.72
N ILE A 89 -11.06 -5.11 -4.35
CA ILE A 89 -10.50 -4.09 -5.21
C ILE A 89 -9.05 -4.46 -5.51
N PRO A 90 -8.74 -5.03 -6.68
CA PRO A 90 -7.35 -5.32 -7.03
C PRO A 90 -6.53 -4.04 -7.23
N LEU A 91 -5.26 -4.07 -6.82
CA LEU A 91 -4.30 -2.96 -6.88
C LEU A 91 -4.17 -2.39 -8.30
N HIS A 92 -4.35 -3.22 -9.34
CA HIS A 92 -4.35 -2.75 -10.72
C HIS A 92 -5.39 -1.65 -10.99
N LYS A 93 -6.54 -1.64 -10.30
CA LYS A 93 -7.56 -0.58 -10.44
C LYS A 93 -7.08 0.75 -9.87
N VAL A 94 -6.34 0.70 -8.75
CA VAL A 94 -5.69 1.87 -8.15
C VAL A 94 -4.62 2.41 -9.10
N VAL A 95 -3.74 1.54 -9.59
CA VAL A 95 -2.68 1.91 -10.57
C VAL A 95 -3.30 2.49 -11.85
N LYS A 96 -4.38 1.91 -12.38
CA LYS A 96 -5.09 2.43 -13.55
C LYS A 96 -5.64 3.84 -13.29
N THR A 97 -6.16 4.09 -12.09
CA THR A 97 -6.63 5.42 -11.68
C THR A 97 -5.48 6.42 -11.60
N LEU A 98 -4.34 6.04 -11.02
CA LEU A 98 -3.13 6.87 -11.00
C LEU A 98 -2.62 7.20 -12.40
N ARG A 99 -2.52 6.19 -13.30
CA ARG A 99 -2.15 6.39 -14.71
C ARG A 99 -3.09 7.34 -15.43
N LYS A 100 -4.40 7.23 -15.17
CA LYS A 100 -5.42 8.13 -15.74
C LYS A 100 -5.26 9.57 -15.22
N ARG A 101 -4.97 9.76 -13.93
CA ARG A 101 -4.73 11.08 -13.33
C ARG A 101 -3.48 11.74 -13.90
N HIS A 102 -2.38 10.99 -14.06
CA HIS A 102 -1.15 11.48 -14.66
C HIS A 102 -1.37 11.96 -16.10
N LYS A 103 -1.99 11.12 -16.96
CA LYS A 103 -2.32 11.49 -18.35
C LYS A 103 -3.25 12.71 -18.47
N LYS A 104 -4.10 12.96 -17.48
CA LYS A 104 -4.99 14.14 -17.45
C LYS A 104 -4.28 15.40 -16.95
N GLY A 105 -3.20 15.26 -16.17
CA GLY A 105 -2.37 16.37 -15.72
C GLY A 105 -1.53 16.98 -16.85
N ASP A 106 -1.19 16.19 -17.88
CA ASP A 106 -0.36 16.63 -19.01
C ASP A 106 -1.09 17.52 -20.04
N HIS A 107 -2.39 17.79 -19.85
CA HIS A 107 -3.20 18.66 -20.73
C HIS A 107 -4.01 19.74 -19.99
N LYS A 108 -3.50 20.25 -18.87
CA LYS A 108 -3.98 21.53 -18.32
C LYS A 108 -2.81 22.49 -18.16
N HIS A 109 -2.62 23.34 -19.16
CA HIS A 109 -2.02 24.65 -18.98
C HIS A 109 -3.12 25.71 -19.07
N ILE A 110 -2.90 26.81 -18.34
CA ILE A 110 -3.56 28.13 -18.37
C ILE A 110 -4.74 28.35 -17.39
N GLY A 111 -4.50 29.24 -16.41
CA GLY A 111 -5.48 30.01 -15.60
C GLY A 111 -6.22 29.20 -14.53
N GLU A 112 -6.29 29.60 -13.26
CA GLU A 112 -6.14 30.88 -12.55
C GLU A 112 -5.42 30.68 -11.21
#